data_AF-A0A9D2QA38-F1
#
_entry.id   AF-A0A9D2QA38-F1
#
_cell.length_a   1.000
_cell.length_b   1.000
_cell.length_c   1.000
_cell.angle_alpha   90.00
_cell.angle_beta   90.00
_cell.angle_gamma   90.00
#
_symmetry.space_group_name_H-M   'P 1'
#
loop_
_entity.id
_entity.type
_entity.pdbx_description
1 polymer ?
#
loop_
_entity_poly.entity_id
_entity_poly.type
_entity_poly.pdbx_seq_one_letter_code
_entity_poly.pdbx_strand_id
1 'polypeptide(L)'
;MKDFFAKKSVGFYFTVIAAVLVIAGTVMYTSVMYTNPLVYGFLIAAIVRAVLIIALSGKYGDKAFYNWTPVIGAVLAACAAVWGAELMVNQIGYIVSGLDEMSTIMSFIYYEVVMVIALLVWIIASFLKQVKQN
;
A
#
# COMPACT_ATOMS: atom_id res chain seq x y z
N MET A 1 -7.73 15.49 -20.94
CA MET A 1 -7.46 14.13 -20.40
C MET A 1 -6.30 13.43 -21.11
N LYS A 2 -6.27 13.35 -22.45
CA LYS A 2 -5.15 12.71 -23.19
C LYS A 2 -3.77 13.28 -22.85
N ASP A 3 -3.65 14.61 -22.72
CA ASP A 3 -2.36 15.26 -22.39
C ASP A 3 -1.86 15.00 -20.96
N PHE A 4 -2.74 14.63 -20.04
CA PHE A 4 -2.37 14.32 -18.65
C PHE A 4 -1.62 12.99 -18.57
N PHE A 5 -2.15 11.96 -19.23
CA PHE A 5 -1.52 10.63 -19.27
C PHE A 5 -0.30 10.59 -20.18
N ALA A 6 -0.27 11.38 -21.26
CA ALA A 6 0.86 11.45 -22.17
C ALA A 6 2.18 11.84 -21.47
N LYS A 7 2.10 12.69 -20.43
CA LYS A 7 3.23 13.19 -19.63
C LYS A 7 3.63 12.26 -18.46
N LYS A 8 2.88 11.18 -18.20
CA LYS A 8 3.19 10.22 -17.12
C LYS A 8 4.14 9.16 -17.61
N SER A 9 5.09 8.83 -16.76
CA SER A 9 6.02 7.73 -17.02
C SER A 9 5.54 6.43 -16.35
N VAL A 10 6.22 5.34 -16.64
CA VAL A 10 5.90 4.01 -16.13
C VAL A 10 5.82 4.01 -14.59
N GLY A 11 6.73 4.69 -13.89
CA GLY A 11 6.74 4.73 -12.43
C GLY A 11 5.46 5.33 -11.81
N PHE A 12 4.80 6.28 -12.48
CA PHE A 12 3.52 6.83 -12.03
C PHE A 12 2.41 5.77 -12.04
N TYR A 13 2.36 4.94 -13.08
CA TYR A 13 1.37 3.87 -13.17
C TYR A 13 1.59 2.81 -12.09
N PHE A 14 2.85 2.41 -11.83
CA PHE A 14 3.16 1.53 -10.71
C PHE A 14 2.74 2.13 -9.37
N THR A 15 2.96 3.43 -9.16
CA THR A 15 2.51 4.14 -7.95
C THR A 15 0.99 4.08 -7.76
N VAL A 16 0.23 4.23 -8.84
CA VAL A 16 -1.24 4.15 -8.83
C VAL A 16 -1.71 2.71 -8.59
N ILE A 17 -1.09 1.73 -9.24
CA ILE A 17 -1.42 0.31 -9.05
C ILE A 17 -1.23 -0.09 -7.58
N ALA A 18 -0.11 0.27 -6.96
CA ALA A 18 0.10 0.00 -5.55
C ALA A 18 -0.91 0.72 -4.64
N ALA A 19 -1.36 1.93 -5.00
CA ALA A 19 -2.41 2.60 -4.25
C ALA A 19 -3.75 1.85 -4.33
N VAL A 20 -4.10 1.30 -5.50
CA VAL A 20 -5.29 0.44 -5.66
C VAL A 20 -5.16 -0.83 -4.83
N LEU A 21 -3.98 -1.44 -4.79
CA LEU A 21 -3.70 -2.61 -3.93
C LEU A 21 -3.87 -2.26 -2.45
N VAL A 22 -3.41 -1.09 -1.99
CA VAL A 22 -3.64 -0.65 -0.61
C VAL A 22 -5.12 -0.42 -0.30
N ILE A 23 -5.91 0.09 -1.25
CA ILE A 23 -7.37 0.19 -1.08
C ILE A 23 -7.98 -1.21 -0.91
N ALA A 24 -7.59 -2.15 -1.77
CA ALA A 24 -8.05 -3.55 -1.66
C ALA A 24 -7.62 -4.19 -0.33
N GLY A 25 -6.37 -3.99 0.08
CA GLY A 25 -5.86 -4.44 1.38
C GLY A 25 -6.62 -3.82 2.55
N THR A 26 -6.99 -2.54 2.45
CA THR A 26 -7.80 -1.88 3.48
C THR A 26 -9.16 -2.55 3.65
N VAL A 27 -9.82 -2.90 2.53
CA VAL A 27 -11.10 -3.63 2.56
C VAL A 27 -10.92 -5.04 3.16
N MET A 28 -9.82 -5.72 2.88
CA MET A 28 -9.53 -7.03 3.49
C MET A 28 -9.25 -6.92 4.99
N TYR A 29 -8.59 -5.84 5.42
CA TYR A 29 -8.24 -5.61 6.82
C TYR A 29 -9.47 -5.42 7.71
N THR A 30 -10.59 -4.92 7.18
CA THR A 30 -11.85 -4.81 7.94
C THR A 30 -12.44 -6.16 8.34
N SER A 31 -12.03 -7.23 7.65
CA SER A 31 -12.47 -8.61 7.89
C SER A 31 -11.49 -9.42 8.74
N VAL A 32 -10.44 -8.77 9.27
CA VAL A 32 -9.46 -9.39 10.19
C VAL A 32 -10.03 -9.41 11.60
N MET A 33 -9.84 -10.52 12.32
CA MET A 33 -10.45 -10.75 13.64
C MET A 33 -10.07 -9.69 14.69
N TYR A 34 -8.79 -9.29 14.74
CA TYR A 34 -8.29 -8.22 15.61
C TYR A 34 -7.64 -7.15 14.77
N THR A 35 -8.22 -5.95 14.81
CA THR A 35 -7.74 -4.81 14.05
C THR A 35 -7.11 -3.78 14.98
N ASN A 36 -6.00 -3.19 14.54
CA ASN A 36 -5.32 -2.11 15.24
C ASN A 36 -5.67 -0.77 14.57
N PRO A 37 -6.23 0.22 15.31
CA PRO A 37 -6.51 1.55 14.77
C PRO A 37 -5.31 2.22 14.09
N LEU A 38 -4.09 1.96 14.56
CA LEU A 38 -2.86 2.49 13.98
C LEU A 38 -2.65 2.03 12.53
N VAL A 39 -3.04 0.79 12.21
CA VAL A 39 -2.93 0.22 10.86
C VAL A 39 -3.84 0.95 9.89
N TYR A 40 -5.08 1.27 10.30
CA TYR A 40 -5.96 2.13 9.52
C TYR A 40 -5.36 3.52 9.30
N GLY A 41 -4.67 4.07 10.31
CA GLY A 41 -3.92 5.32 10.17
C GLY A 41 -2.89 5.29 9.04
N PHE A 42 -2.08 4.23 8.99
CA PHE A 42 -1.08 4.04 7.91
C PHE A 42 -1.73 3.84 6.54
N LEU A 43 -2.79 3.03 6.45
CA LEU A 43 -3.52 2.76 5.20
C LEU A 43 -4.18 4.03 4.65
N ILE A 44 -4.88 4.80 5.50
CA ILE A 44 -5.50 6.08 5.10
C ILE A 44 -4.43 7.06 4.65
N ALA A 45 -3.32 7.20 5.40
CA ALA A 45 -2.22 8.08 5.01
C ALA A 45 -1.65 7.71 3.64
N ALA A 46 -1.51 6.41 3.36
CA ALA A 46 -1.00 5.91 2.09
C ALA A 46 -1.96 6.23 0.92
N ILE A 47 -3.27 6.10 1.13
CA ILE A 47 -4.32 6.45 0.14
C ILE A 47 -4.36 7.96 -0.10
N VAL A 48 -4.40 8.77 0.96
CA VAL A 48 -4.42 10.25 0.86
C VAL A 48 -3.19 10.74 0.09
N ARG A 49 -2.02 10.20 0.41
CA ARG A 49 -0.77 10.49 -0.33
C ARG A 49 -0.90 10.14 -1.81
N ALA A 50 -1.49 8.99 -2.17
CA ALA A 50 -1.68 8.62 -3.56
C ALA A 50 -2.61 9.60 -4.31
N VAL A 51 -3.71 10.03 -3.70
CA VAL A 51 -4.63 11.02 -4.26
C VAL A 51 -3.93 12.36 -4.49
N LEU A 52 -3.14 12.82 -3.51
CA LEU A 52 -2.36 14.06 -3.62
C LEU A 52 -1.37 14.01 -4.79
N ILE A 53 -0.69 12.88 -5.03
CA ILE A 53 0.22 12.75 -6.18
C ILE A 53 -0.53 12.85 -7.49
N ILE A 54 -1.66 12.14 -7.62
CA ILE A 54 -2.45 12.15 -8.85
C ILE A 54 -2.90 13.59 -9.15
N ALA A 55 -3.42 14.29 -8.15
CA ALA A 55 -3.88 15.68 -8.30
C ALA A 55 -2.73 16.65 -8.61
N LEU A 56 -1.63 16.59 -7.84
CA LEU A 56 -0.53 17.56 -7.95
C LEU A 56 0.32 17.34 -9.20
N SER A 57 0.50 16.08 -9.62
CA SER A 57 1.32 15.74 -10.78
C SER A 57 0.76 16.27 -12.11
N GLY A 58 -0.51 16.71 -12.15
CA GLY A 58 -1.08 17.43 -13.29
C GLY A 58 -0.70 18.91 -13.34
N LYS A 59 -0.29 19.49 -12.22
CA LYS A 59 -0.12 20.93 -12.05
C LYS A 59 1.35 21.38 -12.01
N TYR A 60 2.27 20.55 -11.50
CA TYR A 60 3.62 21.03 -11.13
C TYR A 60 4.82 20.39 -11.82
N GLY A 61 4.64 19.57 -12.87
CA GLY A 61 5.76 19.01 -13.65
C GLY A 61 6.70 18.09 -12.85
N ASP A 62 7.86 17.73 -13.41
CA ASP A 62 8.84 16.82 -12.79
C ASP A 62 9.61 17.53 -11.66
N LYS A 63 9.07 17.49 -10.44
CA LYS A 63 9.75 17.92 -9.22
C LYS A 63 10.34 16.72 -8.48
N ALA A 64 11.52 16.91 -7.88
CA ALA A 64 12.20 15.90 -7.07
C ALA A 64 11.30 15.25 -6.00
N PHE A 65 10.33 16.00 -5.46
CA PHE A 65 9.33 15.50 -4.52
C PHE A 65 8.50 14.30 -5.03
N TYR A 66 8.26 14.21 -6.35
CA TYR A 66 7.50 13.08 -6.92
C TYR A 66 8.27 11.76 -6.85
N ASN A 67 9.60 11.80 -6.90
CA ASN A 67 10.42 10.58 -6.83
C ASN A 67 10.49 10.00 -5.41
N TRP A 68 10.32 10.84 -4.39
CA TRP A 68 10.23 10.39 -2.99
C TRP A 68 8.91 9.77 -2.64
N THR A 69 7.88 10.06 -3.43
CA THR A 69 6.55 9.67 -3.02
C THR A 69 6.40 8.15 -2.97
N PRO A 70 6.82 7.35 -3.96
CA PRO A 70 6.75 5.89 -3.89
C PRO A 70 7.44 5.33 -2.64
N VAL A 71 8.56 5.91 -2.23
CA VAL A 71 9.28 5.55 -0.99
C VAL A 71 8.39 5.74 0.23
N ILE A 72 7.73 6.90 0.36
CA ILE A 72 6.80 7.17 1.46
C ILE A 72 5.64 6.16 1.46
N GLY A 73 5.11 5.82 0.27
CA GLY A 73 4.09 4.78 0.14
C GLY A 73 4.57 3.43 0.66
N ALA A 74 5.77 3.00 0.22
CA ALA A 74 6.37 1.75 0.67
C ALA A 74 6.56 1.71 2.19
N VAL A 75 7.05 2.79 2.81
CA VAL A 75 7.19 2.87 4.27
C VAL A 75 5.84 2.71 4.96
N LEU A 76 4.79 3.40 4.49
CA LEU A 76 3.45 3.28 5.08
C LEU A 76 2.87 1.87 4.93
N ALA A 77 3.07 1.21 3.78
CA ALA A 77 2.65 -0.18 3.59
C ALA A 77 3.41 -1.14 4.52
N ALA A 78 4.72 -0.96 4.68
CA ALA A 78 5.52 -1.77 5.59
C ALA A 78 5.07 -1.59 7.05
N CYS A 79 4.81 -0.35 7.48
CA CYS A 79 4.27 -0.09 8.81
C CYS A 79 2.89 -0.74 8.98
N ALA A 80 1.99 -0.62 8.00
CA ALA A 80 0.68 -1.24 8.08
C ALA A 80 0.76 -2.78 8.24
N ALA A 81 1.63 -3.44 7.47
CA ALA A 81 1.85 -4.89 7.57
C ALA A 81 2.44 -5.30 8.93
N VAL A 82 3.54 -4.68 9.36
CA VAL A 82 4.23 -5.04 10.61
C VAL A 82 3.32 -4.84 11.83
N TRP A 83 2.63 -3.71 11.90
CA TRP A 83 1.72 -3.43 13.01
C TRP A 83 0.39 -4.19 12.89
N GLY A 84 0.02 -4.62 11.68
CA GLY A 84 -1.11 -5.52 11.44
C GLY A 84 -0.87 -6.93 11.99
N ALA A 85 0.38 -7.41 11.94
CA ALA A 85 0.76 -8.72 12.42
C ALA A 85 0.77 -8.84 13.95
N GLU A 86 1.04 -7.75 14.69
CA GLU A 86 1.20 -7.75 16.16
C GLU A 86 0.04 -8.45 16.89
N LEU A 87 -1.20 -8.12 16.55
CA LEU A 87 -2.39 -8.68 17.19
C LEU A 87 -2.75 -10.09 16.69
N MET A 88 -2.17 -10.52 15.57
CA MET A 88 -2.44 -11.81 14.94
C MET A 88 -1.45 -12.91 15.35
N VAL A 89 -0.30 -12.55 15.93
CA VAL A 89 0.73 -13.54 16.37
C VAL A 89 0.13 -14.59 17.30
N ASN A 90 -0.73 -14.18 18.23
CA ASN A 90 -1.37 -15.11 19.16
C ASN A 90 -2.31 -16.10 18.45
N GLN A 91 -3.07 -15.61 17.46
CA GLN A 91 -4.00 -16.45 16.69
C GLN A 91 -3.25 -17.45 15.80
N ILE A 92 -2.12 -17.03 15.23
CA ILE A 92 -1.21 -17.94 14.52
C ILE A 92 -0.70 -19.04 15.47
N GLY A 93 -0.32 -18.66 16.70
CA GLY A 93 0.11 -19.61 17.74
C GLY A 93 -0.98 -20.62 18.11
N TYR A 94 -2.24 -20.19 18.20
CA TYR A 94 -3.37 -21.08 18.48
C TYR A 94 -3.63 -22.09 17.36
N ILE A 95 -3.53 -21.67 16.10
CA ILE A 95 -3.66 -22.58 14.95
C ILE A 95 -2.54 -23.63 14.94
N VAL A 96 -1.28 -23.21 15.15
CA VAL A 96 -0.13 -24.14 15.20
C VAL A 96 -0.27 -25.15 16.35
N SER A 97 -0.91 -24.73 17.45
CA SER A 97 -1.17 -25.59 18.61
C SER A 97 -2.42 -26.48 18.46
N GLY A 98 -3.15 -26.38 17.33
CA GLY A 98 -4.38 -27.10 17.08
C GLY A 98 -5.59 -26.62 17.90
N LEU A 99 -5.52 -25.40 18.44
CA LEU A 99 -6.55 -24.79 19.29
C LEU A 99 -7.56 -23.95 18.51
N ASP A 100 -7.24 -23.60 17.25
CA ASP A 100 -8.09 -22.78 16.39
C ASP A 100 -7.97 -23.23 14.93
N GLU A 101 -8.94 -22.85 14.10
CA GLU A 101 -9.01 -23.21 12.69
C GLU A 101 -8.26 -22.22 11.79
N MET A 102 -7.76 -22.72 10.66
CA MET A 102 -7.10 -21.90 9.63
C MET A 102 -8.02 -20.80 9.08
N SER A 103 -9.33 -20.99 9.15
CA SER A 103 -10.35 -20.02 8.75
C SER A 103 -10.21 -18.70 9.54
N THR A 104 -9.74 -18.75 10.78
CA THR A 104 -9.61 -17.61 11.69
C THR A 104 -8.56 -16.58 11.23
N ILE A 105 -7.48 -17.01 10.57
CA ILE A 105 -6.41 -16.11 10.09
C ILE A 105 -6.46 -15.86 8.58
N MET A 106 -7.40 -16.44 7.85
CA MET A 106 -7.38 -16.41 6.39
C MET A 106 -7.52 -14.99 5.82
N SER A 107 -8.41 -14.17 6.39
CA SER A 107 -8.53 -12.75 6.04
C SER A 107 -7.23 -11.98 6.28
N PHE A 108 -6.51 -12.32 7.35
CA PHE A 108 -5.22 -11.69 7.66
C PHE A 108 -4.14 -12.10 6.65
N ILE A 109 -4.11 -13.37 6.24
CA ILE A 109 -3.19 -13.84 5.20
C ILE A 109 -3.44 -13.10 3.88
N TYR A 110 -4.70 -12.97 3.45
CA TYR A 110 -5.01 -12.23 2.22
C TYR A 110 -4.61 -10.76 2.29
N TYR A 111 -4.89 -10.12 3.44
CA TYR A 111 -4.44 -8.76 3.71
C TYR A 111 -2.91 -8.63 3.58
N GLU A 112 -2.16 -9.46 4.28
CA GLU A 112 -0.69 -9.41 4.28
C GLU A 112 -0.12 -9.62 2.88
N VAL A 113 -0.62 -10.61 2.14
CA VAL A 113 -0.17 -10.87 0.77
C VAL A 113 -0.38 -9.64 -0.11
N VAL A 114 -1.55 -9.01 -0.05
CA VAL A 114 -1.83 -7.80 -0.85
C VAL A 114 -0.95 -6.63 -0.42
N MET A 115 -0.71 -6.44 0.87
CA MET A 115 0.14 -5.36 1.39
C MET A 115 1.61 -5.55 1.00
N VAL A 116 2.12 -6.77 1.04
CA VAL A 116 3.48 -7.09 0.58
C VAL A 116 3.62 -6.85 -0.93
N ILE A 117 2.62 -7.22 -1.73
CA ILE A 117 2.65 -6.91 -3.17
C ILE A 117 2.62 -5.39 -3.40
N ALA A 118 1.77 -4.65 -2.68
CA ALA A 118 1.72 -3.19 -2.78
C ALA A 118 3.05 -2.53 -2.41
N LEU A 119 3.69 -3.01 -1.34
CA LEU A 119 5.02 -2.61 -0.90
C LEU A 119 6.05 -2.80 -2.02
N LEU A 120 6.12 -4.01 -2.61
CA LEU A 120 7.08 -4.33 -3.67
C LEU A 120 6.86 -3.44 -4.91
N VAL A 121 5.60 -3.22 -5.30
CA VAL A 121 5.25 -2.36 -6.43
C VAL A 121 5.68 -0.91 -6.17
N TRP A 122 5.53 -0.39 -4.94
CA TRP A 122 6.02 0.95 -4.58
C TRP A 122 7.55 1.05 -4.49
N ILE A 123 8.23 -0.01 -4.05
CA ILE A 123 9.69 -0.08 -4.10
C ILE A 123 10.16 -0.03 -5.55
N ILE A 124 9.59 -0.84 -6.44
CA ILE A 124 9.92 -0.81 -7.88
C ILE A 124 9.67 0.59 -8.45
N ALA A 125 8.51 1.19 -8.13
CA ALA A 125 8.17 2.54 -8.57
C ALA A 125 9.17 3.60 -8.09
N SER A 126 9.85 3.41 -6.96
CA SER A 126 10.83 4.36 -6.42
C SER A 126 12.10 4.48 -7.28
N PHE A 127 12.45 3.42 -8.01
CA PHE A 127 13.59 3.43 -8.94
C PHE A 127 13.21 3.98 -10.32
N LEU A 128 11.92 4.23 -10.56
CA LEU A 128 11.42 4.75 -11.82
C LEU A 128 11.06 6.23 -11.65
N LYS A 129 11.37 7.02 -12.69
CA LYS A 129 10.82 8.38 -12.78
C LYS A 129 9.30 8.31 -12.72
N GLN A 130 8.68 9.37 -12.23
CA GLN A 130 7.21 9.47 -12.13
C GLN A 130 6.64 10.33 -13.27
N VAL A 131 7.38 11.35 -13.72
CA VAL A 131 7.02 12.18 -14.86
C VAL A 131 7.98 11.88 -16.01
N LYS A 132 7.49 11.87 -17.27
CA LYS A 132 8.40 11.76 -18.42
C LYS A 132 9.26 13.02 -18.48
N GLN A 133 10.58 12.86 -18.64
CA GLN A 133 11.43 13.97 -19.02
C GLN A 133 11.12 14.33 -20.47
N ASN A 134 10.90 15.62 -20.72
CA ASN A 134 10.85 16.16 -22.08
C ASN A 134 12.22 16.00 -22.75
#